data_AF-A0ABD2KDF1-F1
#
_entry.id   AF-A0ABD2KDF1-F1
#
_cell.length_a   1.000
_cell.length_b   1.000
_cell.length_c   1.000
_cell.angle_alpha   90.00
_cell.angle_beta   90.00
_cell.angle_gamma   90.00
#
_symmetry.space_group_name_H-M   'P 1'
#
loop_
_entity.id
_entity.type
_entity.pdbx_description
1 polymer ?
#
loop_
_entity_poly.entity_id
_entity_poly.type
_entity_poly.pdbx_seq_one_letter_code
_entity_poly.pdbx_strand_id
1 'polypeptide(L)'
;MISLAIFIVFALYEAIFVPIYLRLIYVMLKNTHFAGSPLFRIVSIIGILEMCHFLVVLIFYRLPLFAPTADFFGQFTEPKRVISLAAFSMFFLRYLYIFLHVLVAINRATAIWIPLKYDKIWKKHWPRMVCFSFVIAFLLSFDRLFSSSIYAPIVKGMNGGFTPVPKNYDFYTLNQNLLTAISCGIGILLCLCLNGATFAKIASFKQLVKGVAKMSPAQLKTEVNLFIMAIWMTIPLISLGIFQSLLYFLPRGSDSAIFAMTFLLTFVEDLNSLSQPWVLILTNQMLRKAAFPLIFGGTDLTSNPNIKITRVAPAMANSARF
;
A
#
# COMPACT_ATOMS: atom_id res chain seq x y z
N MET A 1 5.03 16.27 -27.64
CA MET A 1 5.59 14.93 -27.90
C MET A 1 6.00 14.19 -26.63
N ILE A 2 6.82 14.77 -25.73
CA ILE A 2 7.26 14.09 -24.48
C ILE A 2 6.08 13.65 -23.59
N SER A 3 5.10 14.54 -23.34
CA SER A 3 3.90 14.23 -22.55
C SER A 3 3.11 13.02 -23.10
N LEU A 4 2.98 12.91 -24.44
CA LEU A 4 2.29 11.79 -25.08
C LEU A 4 3.08 10.47 -24.94
N ALA A 5 4.41 10.51 -25.10
CA ALA A 5 5.25 9.33 -24.92
C ALA A 5 5.15 8.79 -23.49
N ILE A 6 5.19 9.68 -22.50
CA ILE A 6 5.02 9.32 -21.08
C ILE A 6 3.63 8.70 -20.85
N PHE A 7 2.57 9.31 -21.40
CA PHE A 7 1.21 8.76 -21.32
C PHE A 7 1.09 7.34 -21.89
N ILE A 8 1.71 7.09 -23.04
CA ILE A 8 1.72 5.75 -23.67
C ILE A 8 2.45 4.75 -22.77
N VAL A 9 3.60 5.13 -22.19
CA VAL A 9 4.34 4.26 -21.26
C VAL A 9 3.47 3.90 -20.06
N PHE A 10 2.77 4.88 -19.46
CA PHE A 10 1.81 4.64 -18.37
C PHE A 10 0.74 3.63 -18.77
N ALA A 11 0.04 3.88 -19.88
CA ALA A 11 -1.03 3.01 -20.36
C ALA A 11 -0.54 1.56 -20.59
N LEU A 12 0.65 1.39 -21.18
CA LEU A 12 1.19 0.07 -21.49
C LEU A 12 1.50 -0.75 -20.24
N TYR A 13 2.19 -0.19 -19.24
CA TYR A 13 2.51 -0.98 -18.05
C TYR A 13 1.29 -1.17 -17.16
N GLU A 14 0.39 -0.18 -17.07
CA GLU A 14 -0.84 -0.29 -16.27
C GLU A 14 -1.75 -1.40 -16.82
N ALA A 15 -1.85 -1.52 -18.14
CA ALA A 15 -2.60 -2.60 -18.80
C ALA A 15 -2.08 -4.00 -18.44
N ILE A 16 -0.82 -4.12 -18.00
CA ILE A 16 -0.22 -5.37 -17.54
C ILE A 16 -0.36 -5.52 -16.02
N PHE A 17 -0.04 -4.47 -15.26
CA PHE A 17 0.09 -4.53 -13.81
C PHE A 17 -1.26 -4.62 -13.10
N VAL A 18 -2.27 -3.87 -13.58
CA VAL A 18 -3.60 -3.84 -12.95
C VAL A 18 -4.28 -5.21 -13.02
N PRO A 19 -4.36 -5.92 -14.18
CA PRO A 19 -4.96 -7.25 -14.22
C PRO A 19 -4.24 -8.27 -13.33
N ILE A 20 -2.90 -8.23 -13.28
CA ILE A 20 -2.10 -9.09 -12.40
C ILE A 20 -2.47 -8.82 -10.94
N TYR A 21 -2.60 -7.55 -10.55
CA TYR A 21 -2.98 -7.20 -9.18
C TYR A 21 -4.41 -7.67 -8.86
N LEU A 22 -5.39 -7.32 -9.68
CA LEU A 22 -6.79 -7.73 -9.47
C LEU A 22 -6.91 -9.26 -9.36
N ARG A 23 -6.15 -10.02 -10.17
CA ARG A 23 -6.10 -11.48 -10.07
C ARG A 23 -5.58 -11.97 -8.72
N LEU A 24 -4.50 -11.39 -8.20
CA LEU A 24 -3.96 -11.74 -6.88
C LEU A 24 -4.96 -11.45 -5.76
N ILE A 25 -5.59 -10.27 -5.78
CA ILE A 25 -6.61 -9.88 -4.80
C ILE A 25 -7.77 -10.89 -4.83
N TYR A 26 -8.28 -11.19 -6.02
CA TYR A 26 -9.35 -12.17 -6.21
C TYR A 26 -8.99 -13.55 -5.64
N VAL A 27 -7.79 -14.05 -5.93
CA VAL A 27 -7.32 -15.36 -5.46
C VAL A 27 -7.17 -15.38 -3.94
N MET A 28 -6.62 -14.32 -3.33
CA MET A 28 -6.49 -14.22 -1.87
C MET A 28 -7.85 -14.20 -1.17
N LEU A 29 -8.85 -13.54 -1.75
CA LEU A 29 -10.20 -13.47 -1.20
C LEU A 29 -11.00 -14.76 -1.39
N LYS A 30 -10.87 -15.42 -2.55
CA LYS A 30 -11.66 -16.61 -2.88
C LYS A 30 -11.11 -17.89 -2.28
N ASN A 31 -9.79 -18.01 -2.17
CA ASN A 31 -9.15 -19.21 -1.63
C ASN A 31 -9.25 -19.22 -0.09
N THR A 32 -9.96 -20.19 0.46
CA THR A 32 -10.21 -20.33 1.92
C THR A 32 -8.93 -20.46 2.74
N HIS A 33 -7.83 -20.95 2.15
CA HIS A 33 -6.53 -20.99 2.80
C HIS A 33 -5.98 -19.59 3.08
N PHE A 34 -5.99 -18.70 2.07
CA PHE A 34 -5.52 -17.32 2.23
C PHE A 34 -6.54 -16.49 3.02
N ALA A 35 -7.82 -16.59 2.69
CA ALA A 35 -8.89 -15.91 3.40
C ALA A 35 -9.02 -16.35 4.87
N GLY A 36 -8.45 -17.50 5.25
CA GLY A 36 -8.39 -17.96 6.65
C GLY A 36 -7.26 -17.31 7.47
N SER A 37 -6.26 -16.71 6.84
CA SER A 37 -5.10 -16.12 7.50
C SER A 37 -5.32 -14.62 7.79
N PRO A 38 -5.12 -14.16 9.05
CA PRO A 38 -5.25 -12.74 9.36
C PRO A 38 -4.34 -11.83 8.53
N LEU A 39 -3.12 -12.27 8.23
CA LEU A 39 -2.17 -11.52 7.41
C LEU A 39 -2.73 -11.29 6.00
N PHE A 40 -3.16 -12.36 5.33
CA PHE A 40 -3.67 -12.26 3.97
C PHE A 40 -4.97 -11.46 3.89
N ARG A 41 -5.81 -11.47 4.93
CA ARG A 41 -6.97 -10.57 5.01
C ARG A 41 -6.57 -9.10 5.01
N ILE A 42 -5.59 -8.73 5.83
CA ILE A 42 -5.09 -7.35 5.90
C ILE A 42 -4.48 -6.96 4.54
N VAL A 43 -3.65 -7.84 3.97
CA VAL A 43 -3.03 -7.61 2.65
C VAL A 43 -4.06 -7.51 1.53
N SER A 44 -5.15 -8.30 1.55
CA SER A 44 -6.24 -8.16 0.58
C SER A 44 -6.97 -6.83 0.71
N ILE A 45 -7.22 -6.35 1.93
CA ILE A 45 -7.82 -5.03 2.17
C ILE A 45 -6.90 -3.92 1.66
N ILE A 46 -5.60 -4.02 1.96
CA ILE A 46 -4.59 -3.11 1.43
C ILE A 46 -4.65 -3.10 -0.10
N GLY A 47 -4.65 -4.27 -0.75
CA GLY A 47 -4.70 -4.35 -2.21
C GLY A 47 -5.97 -3.76 -2.84
N ILE A 48 -7.15 -3.95 -2.21
CA ILE A 48 -8.39 -3.31 -2.68
C ILE A 48 -8.26 -1.78 -2.59
N LEU A 49 -7.80 -1.29 -1.45
CA LEU A 49 -7.63 0.14 -1.23
C LEU A 49 -6.61 0.70 -2.23
N GLU A 50 -5.47 0.04 -2.43
CA GLU A 50 -4.43 0.45 -3.40
C GLU A 50 -5.00 0.59 -4.80
N MET A 51 -5.93 -0.29 -5.21
CA MET A 51 -6.64 -0.14 -6.49
C MET A 51 -7.59 1.05 -6.52
N CYS A 52 -8.31 1.32 -5.42
CA CYS A 52 -9.09 2.54 -5.30
C CYS A 52 -8.20 3.79 -5.40
N HIS A 53 -7.04 3.81 -4.74
CA HIS A 53 -6.11 4.93 -4.78
C HIS A 53 -5.47 5.11 -6.14
N PHE A 54 -5.04 4.02 -6.78
CA PHE A 54 -4.56 4.03 -8.14
C PHE A 54 -5.59 4.68 -9.08
N LEU A 55 -6.87 4.31 -8.98
CA LEU A 55 -7.93 4.93 -9.79
C LEU A 55 -8.12 6.41 -9.49
N VAL A 56 -8.07 6.82 -8.21
CA VAL A 56 -8.14 8.23 -7.82
C VAL A 56 -6.97 9.02 -8.43
N VAL A 57 -5.75 8.50 -8.31
CA VAL A 57 -4.54 9.12 -8.86
C VAL A 57 -4.62 9.17 -10.38
N LEU A 58 -4.98 8.07 -11.04
CA LEU A 58 -5.12 7.99 -12.48
C LEU A 58 -6.09 9.07 -12.99
N ILE A 59 -7.31 9.07 -12.48
CA ILE A 59 -8.39 9.92 -13.01
C ILE A 59 -8.17 11.39 -12.64
N PHE A 60 -7.87 11.69 -11.38
CA PHE A 60 -7.92 13.07 -10.87
C PHE A 60 -6.57 13.76 -10.80
N TYR A 61 -5.47 13.03 -10.88
CA TYR A 61 -4.11 13.59 -10.74
C TYR A 61 -3.22 13.34 -11.93
N ARG A 62 -3.38 12.22 -12.65
CA ARG A 62 -2.52 11.83 -13.78
C ARG A 62 -3.10 12.27 -15.12
N LEU A 63 -4.34 11.90 -15.45
CA LEU A 63 -4.97 12.31 -16.71
C LEU A 63 -4.95 13.85 -16.91
N PRO A 64 -5.15 14.70 -15.89
CA PRO A 64 -5.05 16.15 -16.07
C PRO A 64 -3.66 16.66 -16.50
N LEU A 65 -2.59 15.87 -16.32
CA LEU A 65 -1.21 16.24 -16.69
C LEU A 65 -0.91 16.04 -18.17
N PHE A 66 -1.69 15.21 -18.86
CA PHE A 66 -1.38 14.79 -20.22
C PHE A 66 -2.20 15.55 -21.26
N ALA A 67 -1.52 16.03 -22.31
CA ALA A 67 -2.13 16.84 -23.36
C ALA A 67 -3.44 16.25 -23.94
N PRO A 68 -3.59 14.93 -24.18
CA PRO A 68 -4.82 14.37 -24.74
C PRO A 68 -6.07 14.58 -23.87
N THR A 69 -5.89 14.78 -22.56
CA THR A 69 -6.98 14.87 -21.58
C THR A 69 -6.99 16.17 -20.80
N ALA A 70 -5.91 16.96 -20.83
CA ALA A 70 -5.76 18.20 -20.07
C ALA A 70 -6.87 19.22 -20.35
N ASP A 71 -7.28 19.39 -21.62
CA ASP A 71 -8.29 20.39 -22.00
C ASP A 71 -9.65 20.12 -21.35
N PHE A 72 -10.03 18.85 -21.20
CA PHE A 72 -11.25 18.47 -20.47
C PHE A 72 -11.18 18.93 -19.01
N PHE A 73 -10.05 18.70 -18.34
CA PHE A 73 -9.87 19.09 -16.94
C PHE A 73 -9.74 20.62 -16.75
N GLY A 74 -9.20 21.31 -17.76
CA GLY A 74 -9.10 22.77 -17.78
C GLY A 74 -10.43 23.52 -17.76
N GLN A 75 -11.55 22.84 -18.05
CA GLN A 75 -12.90 23.42 -17.99
C GLN A 75 -13.43 23.55 -16.55
N PHE A 76 -12.82 22.90 -15.58
CA PHE A 76 -13.26 22.90 -14.18
C PHE A 76 -12.55 23.97 -13.34
N THR A 77 -12.74 25.23 -13.73
CA THR A 77 -12.15 26.41 -13.07
C THR A 77 -12.94 26.88 -11.84
N GLU A 78 -14.19 26.45 -11.69
CA GLU A 78 -15.02 26.73 -10.52
C GLU A 78 -14.98 25.60 -9.48
N PRO A 79 -15.12 25.90 -8.17
CA PRO A 79 -15.10 24.89 -7.13
C PRO A 79 -16.09 23.76 -7.40
N LYS A 80 -15.59 22.53 -7.41
CA LYS A 80 -16.43 21.33 -7.53
C LYS A 80 -16.16 20.40 -6.36
N ARG A 81 -17.23 19.96 -5.70
CA ARG A 81 -17.16 18.96 -4.61
C ARG A 81 -16.46 17.67 -5.03
N VAL A 82 -16.54 17.28 -6.30
CA VAL A 82 -15.85 16.08 -6.81
C VAL A 82 -14.33 16.21 -6.74
N ILE A 83 -13.78 17.40 -6.98
CA ILE A 83 -12.33 17.65 -6.91
C ILE A 83 -11.89 17.64 -5.43
N SER A 84 -12.70 18.22 -4.54
CA SER A 84 -12.47 18.17 -3.09
C SER A 84 -12.53 16.74 -2.56
N LEU A 85 -13.49 15.94 -3.03
CA LEU A 85 -13.60 14.52 -2.71
C LEU A 85 -12.40 13.72 -3.23
N ALA A 86 -11.92 14.00 -4.45
CA ALA A 86 -10.71 13.39 -4.98
C ALA A 86 -9.47 13.75 -4.14
N ALA A 87 -9.33 15.02 -3.74
CA ALA A 87 -8.26 15.48 -2.86
C ALA A 87 -8.32 14.82 -1.48
N PHE A 88 -9.50 14.78 -0.87
CA PHE A 88 -9.73 14.02 0.35
C PHE A 88 -9.33 12.55 0.18
N SER A 89 -9.78 11.90 -0.90
CA SER A 89 -9.55 10.47 -1.13
C SER A 89 -8.07 10.16 -1.28
N MET A 90 -7.32 11.01 -1.99
CA MET A 90 -5.87 10.84 -2.15
C MET A 90 -5.15 10.86 -0.79
N PHE A 91 -5.41 11.86 0.06
CA PHE A 91 -4.76 11.94 1.37
C PHE A 91 -5.28 10.90 2.36
N PHE A 92 -6.58 10.66 2.38
CA PHE A 92 -7.22 9.63 3.20
C PHE A 92 -6.59 8.25 2.96
N LEU A 93 -6.48 7.85 1.68
CA LEU A 93 -5.92 6.56 1.31
C LEU A 93 -4.42 6.48 1.66
N ARG A 94 -3.63 7.54 1.43
CA ARG A 94 -2.22 7.61 1.88
C ARG A 94 -2.08 7.36 3.38
N TYR A 95 -2.83 8.08 4.21
CA TYR A 95 -2.78 7.88 5.67
C TYR A 95 -3.22 6.47 6.06
N LEU A 96 -4.29 5.98 5.43
CA LEU A 96 -4.79 4.63 5.69
C LEU A 96 -3.72 3.56 5.38
N TYR A 97 -2.96 3.68 4.29
CA TYR A 97 -1.86 2.74 3.99
C TYR A 97 -0.77 2.74 5.04
N ILE A 98 -0.37 3.92 5.52
CA ILE A 98 0.64 4.03 6.57
C ILE A 98 0.22 3.19 7.79
N PHE A 99 -1.02 3.36 8.25
CA PHE A 99 -1.54 2.59 9.38
C PHE A 99 -1.71 1.10 9.10
N LEU A 100 -2.16 0.72 7.89
CA LEU A 100 -2.32 -0.69 7.52
C LEU A 100 -0.97 -1.40 7.36
N HIS A 101 0.08 -0.72 6.87
CA HIS A 101 1.44 -1.26 6.81
C HIS A 101 2.02 -1.48 8.21
N VAL A 102 1.81 -0.53 9.13
CA VAL A 102 2.15 -0.73 10.54
C VAL A 102 1.37 -1.91 11.12
N LEU A 103 0.08 -2.06 10.78
CA LEU A 103 -0.73 -3.20 11.21
C LEU A 103 -0.20 -4.54 10.68
N VAL A 104 0.32 -4.58 9.45
CA VAL A 104 1.05 -5.75 8.91
C VAL A 104 2.29 -6.05 9.75
N ALA A 105 3.10 -5.04 10.07
CA ALA A 105 4.29 -5.23 10.91
C ALA A 105 3.93 -5.75 12.32
N ILE A 106 2.85 -5.23 12.93
CA ILE A 106 2.32 -5.73 14.22
C ILE A 106 1.82 -7.17 14.07
N ASN A 107 1.15 -7.51 12.97
CA ASN A 107 0.72 -8.88 12.68
C ASN A 107 1.91 -9.85 12.64
N ARG A 108 2.99 -9.46 11.96
CA ARG A 108 4.21 -10.27 11.88
C ARG A 108 4.90 -10.40 13.23
N ALA A 109 5.07 -9.29 13.96
CA ALA A 109 5.65 -9.30 15.29
C ALA A 109 4.86 -10.21 16.24
N THR A 110 3.54 -10.07 16.30
CA THR A 110 2.69 -10.89 17.19
C THR A 110 2.68 -12.37 16.81
N ALA A 111 2.78 -12.71 15.51
CA ALA A 111 2.88 -14.10 15.05
C ALA A 111 4.14 -14.80 15.58
N ILE A 112 5.27 -14.07 15.64
CA ILE A 112 6.56 -14.61 16.09
C ILE A 112 6.71 -14.54 17.61
N TRP A 113 6.30 -13.44 18.24
CA TRP A 113 6.54 -13.20 19.67
C TRP A 113 5.47 -13.83 20.57
N ILE A 114 4.23 -13.98 20.09
CA ILE A 114 3.11 -14.48 20.90
C ILE A 114 2.29 -15.54 20.13
N PRO A 115 2.92 -16.64 19.65
CA PRO A 115 2.26 -17.60 18.76
C PRO A 115 1.02 -18.26 19.39
N LEU A 116 1.02 -18.52 20.70
CA LEU A 116 -0.09 -19.18 21.40
C LEU A 116 -1.38 -18.33 21.47
N LYS A 117 -1.24 -17.01 21.45
CA LYS A 117 -2.39 -16.08 21.52
C LYS A 117 -2.70 -15.42 20.18
N TYR A 118 -1.84 -15.61 19.17
CA TYR A 118 -1.95 -14.98 17.85
C TYR A 118 -3.35 -15.12 17.25
N ASP A 119 -3.85 -16.35 17.09
CA ASP A 119 -5.17 -16.57 16.47
C ASP A 119 -6.32 -15.92 17.26
N LYS A 120 -6.25 -15.96 18.60
CA LYS A 120 -7.28 -15.35 19.47
C LYS A 120 -7.27 -13.82 19.35
N ILE A 121 -6.08 -13.22 19.38
CA ILE A 121 -5.91 -11.76 19.25
C ILE A 121 -6.45 -11.30 17.91
N TRP A 122 -5.96 -11.90 16.82
CA TRP A 122 -6.31 -11.46 15.48
C TRP A 122 -7.75 -11.75 15.15
N LYS A 123 -8.32 -12.92 15.49
CA LYS A 123 -9.75 -13.19 15.24
C LYS A 123 -10.68 -12.19 15.95
N LYS A 124 -10.33 -11.76 17.17
CA LYS A 124 -11.17 -10.87 17.99
C LYS A 124 -10.98 -9.39 17.67
N HIS A 125 -9.74 -8.95 17.46
CA HIS A 125 -9.40 -7.52 17.44
C HIS A 125 -9.11 -6.96 16.05
N TRP A 126 -8.88 -7.80 15.03
CA TRP A 126 -8.54 -7.30 13.69
C TRP A 126 -9.54 -6.28 13.10
N PRO A 127 -10.87 -6.43 13.21
CA PRO A 127 -11.80 -5.48 12.59
C PRO A 127 -11.74 -4.13 13.31
N ARG A 128 -11.52 -4.14 14.63
CA ARG A 128 -11.38 -2.93 15.44
C ARG A 128 -10.11 -2.18 15.08
N MET A 129 -8.99 -2.90 14.89
CA MET A 129 -7.73 -2.28 14.47
C MET A 129 -7.84 -1.67 13.08
N VAL A 130 -8.48 -2.36 12.13
CA VAL A 130 -8.74 -1.79 10.78
C VAL A 130 -9.66 -0.57 10.88
N CYS A 131 -10.78 -0.65 11.60
CA CYS A 131 -11.70 0.48 11.78
C CYS A 131 -11.01 1.69 12.42
N PHE A 132 -10.16 1.45 13.42
CA PHE A 132 -9.34 2.49 14.04
C PHE A 132 -8.40 3.18 13.04
N SER A 133 -7.76 2.41 12.14
CA SER A 133 -6.95 2.98 11.05
C SER A 133 -7.77 3.88 10.12
N PHE A 134 -9.02 3.50 9.79
CA PHE A 134 -9.93 4.33 8.98
C PHE A 134 -10.29 5.63 9.70
N VAL A 135 -10.59 5.57 11.00
CA VAL A 135 -10.93 6.76 11.80
C VAL A 135 -9.76 7.73 11.84
N ILE A 136 -8.53 7.26 12.13
CA ILE A 136 -7.37 8.17 12.16
C ILE A 136 -7.09 8.75 10.78
N ALA A 137 -7.12 7.93 9.72
CA ALA A 137 -6.91 8.41 8.36
C ALA A 137 -7.92 9.51 7.98
N PHE A 138 -9.19 9.34 8.37
CA PHE A 138 -10.23 10.35 8.19
C PHE A 138 -9.91 11.63 8.96
N LEU A 139 -9.55 11.53 10.24
CA LEU A 139 -9.21 12.69 11.07
C LEU A 139 -8.00 13.49 10.55
N LEU A 140 -7.07 12.84 9.84
CA LEU A 140 -5.90 13.50 9.26
C LEU A 140 -6.18 14.18 7.91
N SER A 141 -7.28 13.82 7.24
CA SER A 141 -7.58 14.32 5.87
C SER A 141 -8.94 15.00 5.71
N PHE A 142 -9.81 15.03 6.75
CA PHE A 142 -11.19 15.52 6.61
C PHE A 142 -11.26 16.99 6.18
N ASP A 143 -10.26 17.81 6.49
CA ASP A 143 -10.15 19.20 6.05
C ASP A 143 -10.27 19.32 4.53
N ARG A 144 -9.71 18.35 3.78
CA ARG A 144 -9.79 18.32 2.32
C ARG A 144 -11.20 18.10 1.79
N LEU A 145 -12.06 17.40 2.52
CA LEU A 145 -13.45 17.18 2.12
C LEU A 145 -14.23 18.50 2.06
N PHE A 146 -13.90 19.44 2.95
CA PHE A 146 -14.55 20.75 3.05
C PHE A 146 -13.80 21.85 2.30
N SER A 147 -12.61 21.57 1.79
CA SER A 147 -11.86 22.50 0.94
C SER A 147 -12.62 22.76 -0.37
N SER A 148 -12.61 23.99 -0.86
CA SER A 148 -13.14 24.33 -2.19
C SER A 148 -12.04 24.14 -3.23
N SER A 149 -12.00 23.00 -3.93
CA SER A 149 -10.91 22.68 -4.87
C SER A 149 -11.31 22.90 -6.33
N ILE A 150 -10.32 23.32 -7.13
CA ILE A 150 -10.41 23.58 -8.57
C ILE A 150 -9.25 22.90 -9.30
N TYR A 151 -9.34 22.77 -10.62
CA TYR A 151 -8.18 22.48 -11.44
C TYR A 151 -7.47 23.79 -11.82
N ALA A 152 -6.19 23.88 -11.50
CA ALA A 152 -5.35 25.01 -11.87
C ALA A 152 -4.17 24.54 -12.75
N PRO A 153 -3.70 25.39 -13.68
CA PRO A 153 -2.50 25.07 -14.43
C PRO A 153 -1.31 24.88 -13.48
N ILE A 154 -0.50 23.85 -13.70
CA ILE A 154 0.65 23.53 -12.83
C ILE A 154 1.66 24.68 -12.82
N VAL A 155 1.88 25.29 -13.98
CA VAL A 155 2.70 26.48 -14.18
C VAL A 155 1.92 27.47 -15.03
N LYS A 156 1.82 28.73 -14.58
CA LYS A 156 1.11 29.78 -15.32
C LYS A 156 1.80 30.02 -16.66
N GLY A 157 1.03 30.08 -17.75
CA GLY A 157 1.54 30.36 -19.09
C GLY A 157 2.22 29.19 -19.81
N MET A 158 2.28 28.00 -19.19
CA MET A 158 2.72 26.77 -19.86
C MET A 158 1.52 25.86 -20.12
N ASN A 159 1.46 25.26 -21.32
CA ASN A 159 0.56 24.14 -21.64
C ASN A 159 1.06 22.85 -20.96
N GLY A 160 1.14 22.87 -19.64
CA GLY A 160 1.76 21.82 -18.80
C GLY A 160 0.76 20.87 -18.12
N GLY A 161 -0.54 20.99 -18.42
CA GLY A 161 -1.59 20.26 -17.72
C GLY A 161 -2.07 20.96 -16.44
N PHE A 162 -3.00 20.30 -15.75
CA PHE A 162 -3.71 20.84 -14.59
C PHE A 162 -3.48 19.96 -13.37
N THR A 163 -3.59 20.56 -12.18
CA THR A 163 -3.52 19.85 -10.90
C THR A 163 -4.62 20.35 -9.96
N PRO A 164 -5.23 19.48 -9.13
CA PRO A 164 -6.24 19.93 -8.19
C PRO A 164 -5.61 20.75 -7.07
N VAL A 165 -6.10 21.96 -6.87
CA VAL A 165 -5.64 22.89 -5.81
C VAL A 165 -6.83 23.48 -5.06
N PRO A 166 -6.68 23.78 -3.76
CA PRO A 166 -7.69 24.57 -3.04
C PRO A 166 -7.74 26.01 -3.60
N LYS A 167 -8.95 26.51 -3.90
CA LYS A 167 -9.21 27.86 -4.44
C LYS A 167 -8.89 28.97 -3.42
N ASN A 168 -9.21 28.74 -2.15
CA ASN A 168 -8.89 29.64 -1.04
C ASN A 168 -7.87 28.96 -0.13
N TYR A 169 -6.64 29.45 -0.14
CA TYR A 169 -5.61 29.08 0.84
C TYR A 169 -5.87 29.84 2.15
N ASP A 170 -7.00 29.57 2.80
CA ASP A 170 -7.25 30.16 4.10
C ASP A 170 -6.35 29.52 5.15
N PHE A 171 -5.78 30.37 6.00
CA PHE A 171 -4.61 30.23 6.89
C PHE A 171 -4.67 29.08 7.93
N TYR A 172 -5.66 28.18 7.86
CA TYR A 172 -5.88 27.06 8.79
C TYR A 172 -5.62 25.68 8.20
N THR A 173 -5.29 25.55 6.91
CA THR A 173 -4.94 24.24 6.34
C THR A 173 -3.51 23.87 6.74
N LEU A 174 -3.40 22.91 7.66
CA LEU A 174 -2.15 22.20 7.95
C LEU A 174 -1.50 21.78 6.62
N ASN A 175 -0.20 22.01 6.45
CA ASN A 175 0.48 21.63 5.23
C ASN A 175 0.45 20.11 5.07
N GLN A 176 -0.44 19.61 4.22
CA GLN A 176 -0.68 18.18 4.07
C GLN A 176 0.54 17.41 3.56
N ASN A 177 1.44 18.06 2.83
CA ASN A 177 2.70 17.42 2.41
C ASN A 177 3.59 17.20 3.64
N LEU A 178 3.72 18.19 4.53
CA LEU A 178 4.46 18.04 5.79
C LEU A 178 3.80 16.99 6.70
N LEU A 179 2.47 17.03 6.86
CA LEU A 179 1.77 16.06 7.70
C LEU A 179 1.92 14.63 7.15
N THR A 180 1.82 14.46 5.82
CA THR A 180 2.05 13.16 5.17
C THR A 180 3.50 12.71 5.39
N ALA A 181 4.48 13.60 5.24
CA ALA A 181 5.89 13.29 5.47
C ALA A 181 6.16 12.85 6.91
N ILE A 182 5.63 13.57 7.91
CA ILE A 182 5.74 13.21 9.33
C ILE A 182 5.08 11.86 9.59
N SER A 183 3.86 11.65 9.07
CA SER A 183 3.12 10.40 9.22
C SER A 183 3.87 9.22 8.60
N CYS A 184 4.44 9.40 7.40
CA CYS A 184 5.33 8.42 6.78
C CYS A 184 6.54 8.15 7.65
N GLY A 185 7.21 9.17 8.19
CA GLY A 185 8.36 9.02 9.08
C GLY A 185 8.04 8.17 10.32
N ILE A 186 6.92 8.46 10.98
CA ILE A 186 6.45 7.68 12.13
C ILE A 186 6.13 6.23 11.71
N GLY A 187 5.40 6.04 10.60
CA GLY A 187 5.05 4.71 10.09
C GLY A 187 6.28 3.88 9.72
N ILE A 188 7.26 4.49 9.04
CA ILE A 188 8.54 3.86 8.68
C ILE A 188 9.28 3.44 9.93
N LEU A 189 9.42 4.32 10.92
CA LEU A 189 10.09 4.02 12.18
C LEU A 189 9.44 2.83 12.89
N LEU A 190 8.11 2.84 13.03
CA LEU A 190 7.37 1.74 13.66
C LEU A 190 7.54 0.42 12.89
N CYS A 191 7.41 0.46 11.56
CA CYS A 191 7.62 -0.71 10.71
C CYS A 191 9.03 -1.27 10.84
N LEU A 192 10.07 -0.43 10.80
CA LEU A 192 11.46 -0.84 10.93
C LEU A 192 11.76 -1.41 12.31
N CYS A 193 11.27 -0.79 13.39
CA CYS A 193 11.43 -1.31 14.74
C CYS A 193 10.76 -2.67 14.92
N LEU A 194 9.50 -2.83 14.48
CA LEU A 194 8.75 -4.08 14.59
C LEU A 194 9.35 -5.18 13.72
N ASN A 195 9.71 -4.88 12.47
CA ASN A 195 10.35 -5.82 11.57
C ASN A 195 11.74 -6.19 12.07
N GLY A 196 12.53 -5.23 12.56
CA GLY A 196 13.85 -5.48 13.17
C GLY A 196 13.77 -6.41 14.39
N ALA A 197 12.82 -6.15 15.30
CA ALA A 197 12.57 -7.02 16.45
C ALA A 197 12.12 -8.43 16.03
N THR A 198 11.28 -8.52 14.99
CA THR A 198 10.83 -9.79 14.40
C THR A 198 12.01 -10.56 13.82
N PHE A 199 12.89 -9.89 13.07
CA PHE A 199 14.09 -10.49 12.48
C PHE A 199 15.07 -10.98 13.54
N ALA A 200 15.36 -10.16 14.55
CA ALA A 200 16.24 -10.55 15.66
C ALA A 200 15.74 -11.83 16.35
N LYS A 201 14.42 -11.95 16.54
CA LYS A 201 13.81 -13.15 17.11
C LYS A 201 13.95 -14.36 16.18
N ILE A 202 13.70 -14.20 14.88
CA ILE A 202 13.90 -15.27 13.87
C ILE A 202 15.37 -15.71 13.84
N ALA A 203 16.32 -14.79 13.88
CA ALA A 203 17.75 -15.07 13.91
C ALA A 203 18.15 -15.82 15.19
N SER A 204 17.56 -15.49 16.35
CA SER A 204 17.82 -16.22 17.60
C SER A 204 17.38 -17.69 17.54
N PHE A 205 16.31 -18.01 16.81
CA PHE A 205 15.91 -19.41 16.57
C PHE A 205 16.93 -20.16 15.70
N LYS A 206 17.64 -19.47 14.82
CA LYS A 206 18.75 -20.04 14.03
C LYS A 206 19.99 -20.32 14.88
N GLN A 207 20.18 -19.61 16.00
CA GLN A 207 21.34 -19.75 16.89
C GLN A 207 21.13 -20.73 18.06
N LEU A 208 19.88 -20.95 18.52
CA LEU A 208 19.52 -21.86 19.63
C LEU A 208 19.61 -23.36 19.27
N VAL A 209 20.62 -23.76 18.50
CA VAL A 209 20.78 -25.07 17.85
C VAL A 209 21.10 -26.23 18.81
N LYS A 210 21.26 -25.99 20.12
CA LYS A 210 21.71 -27.05 21.07
C LYS A 210 20.67 -27.62 22.05
N GLY A 211 19.35 -27.36 21.92
CA GLY A 211 18.42 -28.13 22.77
C GLY A 211 16.95 -27.73 22.87
N VAL A 212 16.47 -26.68 22.20
CA VAL A 212 15.05 -26.27 22.29
C VAL A 212 14.39 -26.34 20.91
N ALA A 213 13.09 -26.70 20.88
CA ALA A 213 12.25 -26.94 19.71
C ALA A 213 12.67 -26.14 18.46
N LYS A 214 13.29 -26.82 17.49
CA LYS A 214 13.75 -26.21 16.23
C LYS A 214 12.55 -25.93 15.32
N MET A 215 12.48 -24.71 14.80
CA MET A 215 11.60 -24.41 13.67
C MET A 215 12.09 -25.21 12.46
N SER A 216 11.19 -25.89 11.75
CA SER A 216 11.58 -26.65 10.55
C SER A 216 12.14 -25.72 9.46
N PRO A 217 13.04 -26.19 8.59
CA PRO A 217 13.58 -25.36 7.50
C PRO A 217 12.49 -24.74 6.60
N ALA A 218 11.40 -25.47 6.36
CA ALA A 218 10.26 -25.00 5.56
C ALA A 218 9.48 -23.86 6.26
N GLN A 219 9.28 -23.97 7.58
CA GLN A 219 8.67 -22.91 8.37
C GLN A 219 9.56 -21.67 8.41
N LEU A 220 10.86 -21.84 8.65
CA LEU A 220 11.81 -20.73 8.66
C LEU A 220 11.80 -19.97 7.33
N LYS A 221 11.85 -20.70 6.20
CA LYS A 221 11.74 -20.11 4.86
C LYS A 221 10.44 -19.31 4.69
N THR A 222 9.33 -19.84 5.19
CA THR A 222 8.03 -19.16 5.14
C THR A 222 8.06 -17.86 5.95
N GLU A 223 8.59 -17.90 7.18
CA GLU A 223 8.68 -16.72 8.05
C GLU A 223 9.60 -15.64 7.45
N VAL A 224 10.73 -16.04 6.85
CA VAL A 224 11.65 -15.14 6.14
C VAL A 224 10.96 -14.50 4.93
N ASN A 225 10.22 -15.26 4.14
CA ASN A 225 9.49 -14.74 2.99
C ASN A 225 8.42 -13.70 3.41
N LEU A 226 7.68 -13.99 4.48
CA LEU A 226 6.70 -13.05 5.03
C LEU A 226 7.34 -11.81 5.66
N PHE A 227 8.56 -11.94 6.19
CA PHE A 227 9.37 -10.80 6.65
C PHE A 227 9.84 -9.93 5.48
N ILE A 228 10.35 -10.54 4.41
CA ILE A 228 10.72 -9.82 3.18
C ILE A 228 9.51 -9.04 2.62
N MET A 229 8.34 -9.66 2.62
CA MET A 229 7.09 -8.99 2.23
C MET A 229 6.79 -7.75 3.10
N ALA A 230 6.94 -7.86 4.43
CA ALA A 230 6.69 -6.74 5.34
C ALA A 230 7.72 -5.59 5.16
N ILE A 231 9.00 -5.91 4.91
CA ILE A 231 10.00 -4.88 4.58
C ILE A 231 9.67 -4.23 3.24
N TRP A 232 9.31 -5.02 2.23
CA TRP A 232 8.98 -4.49 0.91
C TRP A 232 7.85 -3.47 0.99
N MET A 233 6.80 -3.73 1.78
CA MET A 233 5.71 -2.78 2.02
C MET A 233 6.16 -1.49 2.71
N THR A 234 7.34 -1.47 3.36
CA THR A 234 7.92 -0.26 3.95
C THR A 234 8.62 0.62 2.91
N ILE A 235 9.14 0.04 1.82
CA ILE A 235 9.91 0.78 0.79
C ILE A 235 9.06 1.88 0.13
N PRO A 236 7.81 1.63 -0.31
CA PRO A 236 6.98 2.68 -0.89
C PRO A 236 6.64 3.82 0.08
N LEU A 237 6.55 3.53 1.39
CA LEU A 237 6.37 4.57 2.41
C LEU A 237 7.60 5.48 2.50
N ILE A 238 8.81 4.93 2.37
CA ILE A 238 10.06 5.71 2.33
C ILE A 238 10.04 6.63 1.10
N SER A 239 9.73 6.10 -0.08
CA SER A 239 9.66 6.92 -1.29
C SER A 239 8.60 8.02 -1.17
N LEU A 240 7.41 7.71 -0.63
CA LEU A 240 6.36 8.69 -0.42
C LEU A 240 6.80 9.75 0.60
N GLY A 241 7.38 9.36 1.74
CA GLY A 241 7.83 10.29 2.78
C GLY A 241 8.92 11.25 2.30
N ILE A 242 9.91 10.75 1.55
CA ILE A 242 10.93 11.58 0.90
C ILE A 242 10.27 12.55 -0.08
N PHE A 243 9.40 12.04 -0.94
CA PHE A 243 8.75 12.83 -1.97
C PHE A 243 7.89 13.97 -1.38
N GLN A 244 7.11 13.68 -0.34
CA GLN A 244 6.29 14.67 0.37
C GLN A 244 7.15 15.71 1.10
N SER A 245 8.30 15.29 1.65
CA SER A 245 9.27 16.22 2.26
C SER A 245 9.84 17.17 1.21
N LEU A 246 10.22 16.66 0.03
CA LEU A 246 10.72 17.49 -1.06
C LEU A 246 9.67 18.48 -1.57
N LEU A 247 8.40 18.06 -1.70
CA LEU A 247 7.30 18.96 -2.05
C LEU A 247 7.08 20.06 -1.00
N TYR A 248 7.33 19.78 0.28
CA TYR A 248 7.21 20.76 1.36
C TYR A 248 8.34 21.80 1.33
N PHE A 249 9.58 21.35 1.14
CA PHE A 249 10.76 22.23 1.13
C PHE A 249 11.02 22.93 -0.20
N LEU A 250 10.21 22.67 -1.23
CA LEU A 250 10.40 23.25 -2.55
C LEU A 250 10.23 24.78 -2.50
N PRO A 251 11.23 25.57 -2.95
CA PRO A 251 11.14 27.03 -2.94
C PRO A 251 9.95 27.53 -3.77
N ARG A 252 9.25 28.55 -3.26
CA ARG A 252 8.23 29.27 -4.03
C ARG A 252 8.90 29.93 -5.25
N GLY A 253 8.32 29.73 -6.44
CA GLY A 253 8.85 30.30 -7.70
C GLY A 253 9.74 29.37 -8.52
N SER A 254 9.96 28.11 -8.09
CA SER A 254 10.65 27.11 -8.90
C SER A 254 9.68 26.34 -9.79
N ASP A 255 9.09 27.03 -10.77
CA ASP A 255 8.01 26.49 -11.61
C ASP A 255 8.40 25.21 -12.36
N SER A 256 9.63 25.14 -12.88
CA SER A 256 10.18 23.95 -13.55
C SER A 256 10.33 22.76 -12.59
N ALA A 257 10.70 23.00 -11.33
CA ALA A 257 10.78 21.94 -10.33
C ALA A 257 9.39 21.50 -9.86
N ILE A 258 8.43 22.42 -9.69
CA ILE A 258 7.02 22.10 -9.37
C ILE A 258 6.43 21.21 -10.47
N PHE A 259 6.68 21.57 -11.73
CA PHE A 259 6.27 20.80 -12.88
C PHE A 259 6.87 19.39 -12.85
N ALA A 260 8.19 19.26 -12.75
CA ALA A 260 8.87 17.97 -12.72
C ALA A 260 8.41 17.08 -11.55
N MET A 261 8.23 17.68 -10.36
CA MET A 261 7.76 16.96 -9.19
C MET A 261 6.31 16.49 -9.38
N THR A 262 5.43 17.29 -9.98
CA THR A 262 4.04 16.85 -10.22
C THR A 262 3.98 15.61 -11.12
N PHE A 263 4.85 15.50 -12.13
CA PHE A 263 4.99 14.29 -12.94
C PHE A 263 5.61 13.13 -12.16
N LEU A 264 6.66 13.38 -11.37
CA LEU A 264 7.30 12.34 -10.57
C LEU A 264 6.36 11.77 -9.49
N LEU A 265 5.45 12.60 -8.98
CA LEU A 265 4.45 12.20 -7.99
C LEU A 265 3.63 11.02 -8.49
N THR A 266 3.20 11.01 -9.75
CA THR A 266 2.36 9.93 -10.27
C THR A 266 3.09 8.60 -10.26
N PHE A 267 4.40 8.58 -10.55
CA PHE A 267 5.23 7.38 -10.44
C PHE A 267 5.41 6.92 -9.00
N VAL A 268 5.60 7.86 -8.06
CA VAL A 268 5.69 7.53 -6.63
C VAL A 268 4.39 6.91 -6.12
N GLU A 269 3.25 7.44 -6.55
CA GLU A 269 1.95 6.88 -6.20
C GLU A 269 1.72 5.49 -6.81
N ASP A 270 2.18 5.24 -8.03
CA ASP A 270 2.13 3.90 -8.63
C ASP A 270 3.03 2.92 -7.92
N LEU A 271 4.25 3.33 -7.55
CA LEU A 271 5.13 2.50 -6.73
C LEU A 271 4.45 2.12 -5.41
N ASN A 272 3.70 3.06 -4.82
CA ASN A 272 2.92 2.82 -3.60
C ASN A 272 1.68 1.95 -3.81
N SER A 273 1.12 1.88 -5.02
CA SER A 273 -0.17 1.21 -5.28
C SER A 273 -0.07 -0.05 -6.14
N LEU A 274 1.08 -0.31 -6.77
CA LEU A 274 1.26 -1.38 -7.75
C LEU A 274 2.49 -2.26 -7.47
N SER A 275 3.26 -1.99 -6.40
CA SER A 275 4.51 -2.75 -6.12
C SER A 275 4.29 -4.01 -5.28
N GLN A 276 3.22 -4.05 -4.49
CA GLN A 276 2.85 -5.09 -3.54
C GLN A 276 2.54 -6.45 -4.21
N PRO A 277 1.91 -6.50 -5.39
CA PRO A 277 1.74 -7.74 -6.18
C PRO A 277 3.04 -8.48 -6.41
N TRP A 278 4.09 -7.74 -6.75
CA TRP A 278 5.37 -8.33 -7.16
C TRP A 278 6.02 -9.04 -6.00
N VAL A 279 6.02 -8.43 -4.81
CA VAL A 279 6.56 -9.12 -3.63
C VAL A 279 5.72 -10.33 -3.26
N LEU A 280 4.40 -10.31 -3.42
CA LEU A 280 3.55 -11.47 -3.17
C LEU A 280 3.85 -12.62 -4.14
N ILE A 281 4.03 -12.32 -5.43
CA ILE A 281 4.41 -13.30 -6.45
C ILE A 281 5.81 -13.88 -6.15
N LEU A 282 6.77 -13.04 -5.77
CA LEU A 282 8.14 -13.46 -5.50
C LEU A 282 8.27 -14.30 -4.22
N THR A 283 7.59 -13.91 -3.16
CA THR A 283 7.75 -14.50 -1.81
C THR A 283 6.79 -15.66 -1.52
N ASN A 284 5.62 -15.72 -2.17
CA ASN A 284 4.62 -16.74 -1.88
C ASN A 284 4.36 -17.70 -3.06
N GLN A 285 5.03 -18.85 -3.02
CA GLN A 285 4.91 -19.87 -4.06
C GLN A 285 3.49 -20.43 -4.18
N MET A 286 2.76 -20.62 -3.06
CA MET A 286 1.40 -21.15 -3.10
C MET A 286 0.44 -20.17 -3.77
N LEU A 287 0.53 -18.89 -3.42
CA LEU A 287 -0.28 -17.84 -4.01
C LEU A 287 0.02 -17.68 -5.49
N ARG A 288 1.30 -17.71 -5.88
CA ARG A 288 1.71 -17.63 -7.29
C ARG A 288 1.15 -18.78 -8.13
N LYS A 289 1.23 -20.01 -7.63
CA LYS A 289 0.66 -21.19 -8.30
C LYS A 289 -0.86 -21.13 -8.39
N ALA A 290 -1.52 -20.63 -7.34
CA ALA A 290 -2.97 -20.46 -7.33
C ALA A 290 -3.45 -19.34 -8.29
N ALA A 291 -2.70 -18.25 -8.36
CA ALA A 291 -3.07 -17.10 -9.18
C ALA A 291 -2.78 -17.31 -10.66
N PHE A 292 -1.65 -17.97 -10.97
CA PHE A 292 -1.16 -18.18 -12.33
C PHE A 292 -0.79 -19.66 -12.57
N PRO A 293 -1.78 -20.57 -12.52
CA PRO A 293 -1.54 -22.02 -12.63
C PRO A 293 -0.88 -22.40 -13.97
N LEU A 294 -1.26 -21.73 -15.06
CA LEU A 294 -0.71 -21.96 -16.40
C LEU A 294 0.79 -21.65 -16.50
N ILE A 295 1.28 -20.67 -15.73
CA ILE A 295 2.68 -20.22 -15.78
C ILE A 295 3.55 -21.02 -14.80
N PHE A 296 3.02 -21.37 -13.62
CA PHE A 296 3.81 -21.96 -12.52
C PHE A 296 3.45 -23.41 -12.18
N GLY A 297 2.68 -24.09 -13.04
CA GLY A 297 2.34 -25.51 -12.90
C GLY A 297 1.48 -25.80 -11.66
N GLY A 298 0.40 -25.04 -11.48
CA GLY A 298 -0.57 -25.22 -10.41
C GLY A 298 -1.84 -25.92 -10.89
N THR A 299 -2.45 -26.77 -10.05
CA THR A 299 -3.86 -27.11 -10.21
C THR A 299 -4.71 -25.91 -9.81
N ASP A 300 -5.77 -25.63 -10.55
CA ASP A 300 -6.66 -24.50 -10.25
C ASP A 300 -7.37 -24.75 -8.90
N LEU A 301 -6.79 -24.25 -7.81
CA LEU A 301 -7.34 -24.42 -6.47
C LEU A 301 -8.70 -23.72 -6.29
N THR A 302 -9.15 -22.92 -7.28
CA THR A 302 -10.49 -22.32 -7.26
C THR A 302 -11.58 -23.28 -7.71
N SER A 303 -11.24 -24.41 -8.34
CA SER A 303 -12.21 -25.40 -8.83
C SER A 303 -12.50 -26.55 -7.86
N ASN A 304 -11.75 -26.69 -6.76
CA ASN A 304 -12.00 -27.74 -5.77
C ASN A 304 -11.78 -27.25 -4.31
N PRO A 305 -12.83 -26.71 -3.65
CA PRO A 305 -12.74 -26.17 -2.28
C PRO A 305 -12.48 -27.22 -1.19
N ASN A 306 -12.50 -28.51 -1.53
CA ASN A 306 -12.40 -29.63 -0.57
C ASN A 306 -10.97 -30.17 -0.38
N ILE A 307 -9.95 -29.62 -1.05
CA ILE A 307 -8.57 -29.99 -0.75
C ILE A 307 -8.18 -29.33 0.59
N LYS A 308 -8.43 -30.06 1.68
CA LYS A 308 -7.81 -29.80 2.98
C LYS A 308 -6.31 -30.03 2.86
N ILE A 309 -5.57 -29.04 2.39
CA ILE A 309 -4.12 -29.01 2.59
C ILE A 309 -3.94 -28.87 4.10
N THR A 310 -3.41 -29.92 4.72
CA THR A 310 -3.14 -30.00 6.15
C THR A 310 -2.44 -28.72 6.59
N ARG A 311 -3.11 -27.89 7.41
CA ARG A 311 -2.43 -26.81 8.12
C ARG A 311 -1.28 -27.49 8.85
N VAL A 312 -0.04 -27.15 8.49
CA VAL A 312 1.09 -27.37 9.39
C VAL A 312 0.78 -26.47 10.57
N ALA A 313 0.07 -27.01 11.56
CA ALA A 313 -0.11 -26.36 12.84
C ALA A 313 1.29 -25.91 13.30
N PRO A 314 1.44 -24.71 13.86
CA PRO A 314 2.70 -24.36 14.48
C PRO A 314 3.04 -25.48 15.48
N ALA A 315 4.13 -26.20 15.22
CA ALA A 315 4.54 -27.36 16.02
C ALA A 315 4.71 -27.01 17.52
N MET A 316 4.77 -25.71 17.84
CA MET A 316 4.78 -25.18 19.21
C MET A 316 3.49 -25.40 20.00
N ALA A 317 2.36 -25.73 19.38
CA ALA A 317 1.12 -26.03 20.13
C ALA A 317 1.14 -27.43 20.77
N ASN A 318 1.92 -28.37 20.22
CA ASN A 318 2.01 -29.75 20.72
C ASN A 318 3.23 -29.99 21.63
N SER A 319 4.21 -29.09 21.67
CA SER A 319 5.37 -29.19 22.58
C SER A 319 5.15 -28.52 23.95
N ALA A 320 4.00 -27.89 24.17
CA ALA A 320 3.64 -27.23 25.44
C ALA A 320 2.67 -28.07 26.30
N ARG A 321 2.57 -29.39 26.03
CA ARG A 321 1.97 -30.37 26.93
C ARG A 321 3.07 -31.25 27.52
N PHE A 322 3.87 -30.64 28.39
CA PHE A 322 4.57 -31.29 29.49
C PHE A 322 4.35 -30.41 30.71
#